data_AF-A0A917BGY9-F1
#
_entry.id   AF-A0A917BGY9-F1
#
_cell.length_a   1.000
_cell.length_b   1.000
_cell.length_c   1.000
_cell.angle_alpha   90.00
_cell.angle_beta   90.00
_cell.angle_gamma   90.00
#
_symmetry.space_group_name_H-M   'P 1'
#
loop_
_entity.id
_entity.type
_entity.pdbx_description
1 polymer ?
#
loop_
_entity_poly.entity_id
_entity_poly.type
_entity_poly.pdbx_seq_one_letter_code
_entity_poly.pdbx_strand_id
1 'polypeptide(L)'
;MTRSFLARDRSPSSYALEGVALTSGGTTATSVEPAYAWATDPDPGRVVALVSGGGAGHEPMHAGFVGRGGLDAAVPGEVFTSPHNGQLYAAGREVARAGGVLHVVKNYTGDRINFHIAAERLRAEGIEVEEVVVDDDLGSDDAEVGRRGTGATVVVEKVLGAAADTGADLTTLAALGRRVVERSRTLAVASGAHHAPGDGNPAFTLDDGELEYGVGIHGERAASTATDEGLDVLVERMAGALHEALPVGQDGVLVLVNGLGAVSNLELLHVAGLAHAALTDRGVRVRCVTAGTFVSALDMRGFSLTLTAAEEDWLQHWYAGHATTGLPRPVPLGEVTRREPDPGTGSAGSSPWLGALAERFAQLRPALDRLDQHAGDGDLGTNLAGGTAAAARAGVAGDLPADLRVLADAFLDSVGGSSGPLFGLVLRHAAAALAQDGDDPARALADGLRAGLDAVREAGGAEIGDRTLLDALGPASYDKDRPRRHLDAAAVSAALEGARRTSDLRARRGRASYLGDRALGRPDPGAVGLAALLLALHEAVTGAEDAALRADLDGLLREE
;
A
#
# COMPACT_ATOMS: atom_id res chain seq x y z
N MET A 1 -3.25 -15.75 19.93
CA MET A 1 -2.61 -16.63 18.93
C MET A 1 -1.53 -15.80 18.25
N THR A 2 -0.30 -16.30 18.14
CA THR A 2 0.75 -15.62 17.37
C THR A 2 0.24 -15.36 15.95
N ARG A 3 0.27 -14.10 15.50
CA ARG A 3 -0.17 -13.69 14.15
C ARG A 3 0.78 -14.19 13.04
N SER A 4 1.89 -14.80 13.40
CA SER A 4 2.93 -15.26 12.48
C SER A 4 2.63 -16.63 11.86
N PHE A 5 2.97 -16.78 10.58
CA PHE A 5 2.97 -18.05 9.84
C PHE A 5 4.32 -18.78 9.98
N LEU A 6 4.88 -18.82 11.19
CA LEU A 6 6.16 -19.48 11.48
C LEU A 6 5.93 -20.85 12.10
N ALA A 7 6.68 -21.85 11.63
CA ALA A 7 6.71 -23.17 12.25
C ALA A 7 7.30 -23.08 13.67
N ARG A 8 6.73 -23.84 14.62
CA ARG A 8 7.06 -23.70 16.05
C ARG A 8 8.24 -24.56 16.53
N ASP A 9 8.78 -25.42 15.66
CA ASP A 9 9.69 -26.49 16.03
C ASP A 9 11.17 -26.21 15.69
N ARG A 10 11.49 -25.13 14.96
CA ARG A 10 12.87 -24.69 14.69
C ARG A 10 12.96 -23.18 14.59
N SER A 11 14.20 -22.66 14.54
CA SER A 11 14.46 -21.24 14.33
C SER A 11 13.88 -20.75 12.98
N PRO A 12 13.15 -19.63 12.96
CA PRO A 12 12.64 -19.00 11.74
C PRO A 12 13.72 -18.70 10.70
N SER A 13 14.91 -18.29 11.15
CA SER A 13 16.02 -17.91 10.26
C SER A 13 16.55 -19.11 9.46
N SER A 14 16.55 -20.31 10.07
CA SER A 14 17.00 -21.54 9.42
C SER A 14 16.04 -22.02 8.33
N TYR A 15 14.72 -21.92 8.55
CA TYR A 15 13.73 -22.31 7.54
C TYR A 15 13.72 -21.37 6.33
N ALA A 16 13.92 -20.07 6.56
CA ALA A 16 13.95 -19.07 5.49
C ALA A 16 15.09 -19.34 4.49
N LEU A 17 16.25 -19.83 4.95
CA LEU A 17 17.39 -20.13 4.09
C LEU A 17 17.05 -21.20 3.03
N GLU A 18 16.37 -22.28 3.41
CA GLU A 18 15.93 -23.30 2.44
C GLU A 18 15.02 -22.69 1.36
N GLY A 19 14.11 -21.78 1.74
CA GLY A 19 13.29 -21.02 0.80
C GLY A 19 14.13 -20.18 -0.16
N VAL A 20 15.19 -19.52 0.33
CA VAL A 20 16.12 -18.75 -0.52
C VAL A 20 16.82 -19.66 -1.53
N ALA A 21 17.33 -20.82 -1.10
CA ALA A 21 17.96 -21.78 -2.00
C ALA A 21 16.99 -22.27 -3.09
N LEU A 22 15.78 -22.68 -2.70
CA LEU A 22 14.75 -23.19 -3.62
C LEU A 22 14.29 -22.13 -4.64
N THR A 23 14.19 -20.86 -4.22
CA THR A 23 13.73 -19.76 -5.08
C THR A 23 14.85 -19.17 -5.96
N SER A 24 16.11 -19.49 -5.68
CA SER A 24 17.27 -19.04 -6.47
C SER A 24 17.38 -19.73 -7.85
N GLY A 25 16.64 -20.81 -8.08
CA GLY A 25 16.81 -21.61 -9.30
C GLY A 25 18.11 -22.42 -9.33
N GLY A 26 18.72 -22.69 -8.16
CA GLY A 26 19.92 -23.51 -8.00
C GLY A 26 21.25 -22.74 -7.94
N THR A 27 21.20 -21.40 -7.93
CA THR A 27 22.39 -20.54 -7.85
C THR A 27 22.80 -20.19 -6.42
N THR A 28 22.06 -20.66 -5.41
CA THR A 28 22.33 -20.45 -3.99
C THR A 28 22.24 -21.78 -3.23
N ALA A 29 23.24 -22.06 -2.40
CA ALA A 29 23.27 -23.17 -1.46
C ALA A 29 23.22 -22.67 -0.02
N THR A 30 22.90 -23.56 0.92
CA THR A 30 22.72 -23.21 2.33
C THR A 30 23.37 -24.23 3.26
N SER A 31 23.84 -23.74 4.39
CA SER A 31 24.31 -24.52 5.52
C SER A 31 23.35 -24.30 6.68
N VAL A 32 23.11 -25.35 7.46
CA VAL A 32 22.22 -25.32 8.64
C VAL A 32 23.02 -25.12 9.91
N GLU A 33 24.23 -25.69 9.99
CA GLU A 33 25.08 -25.61 11.18
C GLU A 33 26.57 -25.53 10.77
N PRO A 34 27.19 -24.35 10.85
CA PRO A 34 26.58 -23.05 11.15
C PRO A 34 25.63 -22.58 10.04
N ALA A 35 24.61 -21.78 10.38
CA ALA A 35 23.62 -21.29 9.42
C ALA A 35 24.15 -20.15 8.55
N TYR A 36 24.10 -20.31 7.21
CA TYR A 36 24.39 -19.27 6.21
C TYR A 36 23.92 -19.72 4.80
N ALA A 37 23.82 -18.78 3.87
CA ALA A 37 23.61 -19.04 2.44
C ALA A 37 24.81 -18.54 1.62
N TRP A 38 25.14 -19.20 0.52
CA TRP A 38 26.19 -18.75 -0.40
C TRP A 38 25.87 -19.01 -1.87
N ALA A 39 26.46 -18.21 -2.75
CA ALA A 39 26.29 -18.34 -4.20
C ALA A 39 27.10 -19.52 -4.74
N THR A 40 26.46 -20.40 -5.52
CA THR A 40 27.11 -21.55 -6.19
C THR A 40 27.56 -21.26 -7.61
N ASP A 41 27.04 -20.19 -8.23
CA ASP A 41 27.41 -19.69 -9.56
C ASP A 41 27.80 -18.20 -9.53
N PRO A 42 28.87 -17.83 -8.79
CA PRO A 42 29.40 -16.47 -8.79
C PRO A 42 29.93 -16.06 -10.17
N ASP A 43 30.11 -14.75 -10.42
CA ASP A 43 30.74 -14.32 -11.67
C ASP A 43 32.19 -14.84 -11.77
N PRO A 44 32.61 -15.38 -12.93
CA PRO A 44 33.97 -15.89 -13.10
C PRO A 44 35.06 -14.80 -12.98
N GLY A 45 34.71 -13.52 -13.20
CA GLY A 45 35.60 -12.38 -13.02
C GLY A 45 35.77 -11.94 -11.56
N ARG A 46 34.96 -12.47 -10.63
CA ARG A 46 34.98 -12.05 -9.22
C ARG A 46 36.27 -12.50 -8.53
N VAL A 47 37.05 -11.53 -8.04
CA VAL A 47 38.32 -11.77 -7.32
C VAL A 47 38.23 -11.56 -5.80
N VAL A 48 37.24 -10.78 -5.34
CA VAL A 48 36.94 -10.51 -3.93
C VAL A 48 35.55 -11.03 -3.62
N ALA A 49 35.38 -11.73 -2.50
CA ALA A 49 34.07 -12.18 -2.06
C ALA A 49 33.35 -11.10 -1.23
N LEU A 50 32.03 -10.99 -1.35
CA LEU A 50 31.19 -10.11 -0.56
C LEU A 50 30.37 -10.90 0.45
N VAL A 51 30.52 -10.56 1.73
CA VAL A 51 29.78 -11.20 2.82
C VAL A 51 29.02 -10.13 3.62
N SER A 52 27.75 -10.40 3.88
CA SER A 52 26.91 -9.57 4.74
C SER A 52 26.04 -10.45 5.64
N GLY A 53 25.22 -9.83 6.47
CA GLY A 53 24.44 -10.54 7.49
C GLY A 53 23.91 -9.63 8.59
N GLY A 54 23.30 -10.26 9.58
CA GLY A 54 22.64 -9.59 10.69
C GLY A 54 21.49 -10.45 11.22
N GLY A 55 20.69 -9.89 12.12
CA GLY A 55 19.47 -10.56 12.57
C GLY A 55 18.52 -10.86 11.42
N ALA A 56 17.80 -11.97 11.51
CA ALA A 56 16.70 -12.27 10.59
C ALA A 56 15.49 -11.35 10.85
N GLY A 57 14.51 -11.34 9.95
CA GLY A 57 13.31 -10.49 10.04
C GLY A 57 13.34 -9.25 9.13
N HIS A 58 14.38 -9.14 8.29
CA HIS A 58 14.56 -8.07 7.31
C HIS A 58 14.46 -8.53 5.86
N GLU A 59 13.92 -9.73 5.64
CA GLU A 59 13.86 -10.35 4.32
C GLU A 59 13.17 -9.44 3.28
N PRO A 60 13.70 -9.33 2.05
CA PRO A 60 14.73 -10.19 1.47
C PRO A 60 16.18 -9.92 1.92
N MET A 61 16.47 -8.83 2.64
CA MET A 61 17.82 -8.56 3.14
C MET A 61 18.23 -9.58 4.22
N HIS A 62 19.39 -10.23 4.17
CA HIS A 62 20.42 -10.24 3.12
C HIS A 62 20.38 -11.48 2.23
N ALA A 63 19.75 -12.56 2.68
CA ALA A 63 19.84 -13.86 2.02
C ALA A 63 19.26 -13.84 0.59
N GLY A 64 18.24 -13.02 0.34
CA GLY A 64 17.71 -12.80 -1.01
C GLY A 64 18.66 -12.04 -1.95
N PHE A 65 19.75 -11.48 -1.43
CA PHE A 65 20.75 -10.74 -2.19
C PHE A 65 21.98 -11.60 -2.56
N VAL A 66 21.98 -12.88 -2.19
CA VAL A 66 23.04 -13.83 -2.56
C VAL A 66 22.89 -14.25 -4.02
N GLY A 67 23.99 -14.18 -4.78
CA GLY A 67 24.05 -14.54 -6.20
C GLY A 67 24.85 -13.53 -7.03
N ARG A 68 24.98 -13.80 -8.34
CA ARG A 68 25.69 -12.92 -9.28
C ARG A 68 25.12 -11.51 -9.27
N GLY A 69 25.97 -10.48 -9.27
CA GLY A 69 25.60 -9.07 -9.12
C GLY A 69 25.27 -8.65 -7.69
N GLY A 70 25.30 -9.57 -6.72
CA GLY A 70 25.03 -9.33 -5.30
C GLY A 70 26.12 -9.94 -4.40
N LEU A 71 25.71 -10.52 -3.27
CA LEU A 71 26.58 -11.12 -2.26
C LEU A 71 27.06 -12.52 -2.65
N ASP A 72 28.27 -12.89 -2.21
CA ASP A 72 28.74 -14.28 -2.25
C ASP A 72 28.16 -15.09 -1.09
N ALA A 73 28.00 -14.48 0.10
CA ALA A 73 27.32 -15.11 1.22
C ALA A 73 26.51 -14.12 2.07
N ALA A 74 25.45 -14.64 2.68
CA ALA A 74 24.66 -13.95 3.69
C ALA A 74 24.51 -14.82 4.93
N VAL A 75 24.69 -14.21 6.10
CA VAL A 75 24.73 -14.91 7.38
C VAL A 75 23.62 -14.39 8.29
N PRO A 76 22.45 -15.06 8.34
CA PRO A 76 21.39 -14.68 9.25
C PRO A 76 21.69 -15.17 10.67
N GLY A 77 21.49 -14.30 11.65
CA GLY A 77 21.34 -14.67 13.05
C GLY A 77 19.90 -15.10 13.38
N GLU A 78 19.58 -15.16 14.67
CA GLU A 78 18.18 -15.26 15.10
C GLU A 78 17.41 -13.96 14.74
N VAL A 79 16.08 -13.98 14.84
CA VAL A 79 15.28 -12.80 14.51
C VAL A 79 15.72 -11.61 15.37
N PHE A 80 16.09 -10.51 14.70
CA PHE A 80 16.64 -9.27 15.29
C PHE A 80 17.87 -9.45 16.19
N THR A 81 18.60 -10.56 16.03
CA THR A 81 19.82 -10.83 16.79
C THR A 81 20.98 -11.10 15.85
N SER A 82 22.08 -10.38 16.02
CA SER A 82 23.30 -10.54 15.23
C SER A 82 23.76 -12.01 15.14
N PRO A 83 24.25 -12.48 13.97
CA PRO A 83 24.84 -13.82 13.86
C PRO A 83 26.10 -13.95 14.72
N HIS A 84 26.39 -15.16 15.17
CA HIS A 84 27.64 -15.42 15.87
C HIS A 84 28.84 -15.27 14.93
N ASN A 85 29.96 -14.72 15.42
CA ASN A 85 31.21 -14.63 14.67
C ASN A 85 31.69 -15.97 14.07
N GLY A 86 31.32 -17.12 14.68
CA GLY A 86 31.62 -18.44 14.14
C GLY A 86 30.87 -18.76 12.83
N GLN A 87 29.62 -18.29 12.70
CA GLN A 87 28.86 -18.40 11.45
C GLN A 87 29.48 -17.53 10.37
N LEU A 88 29.79 -16.27 10.70
CA LEU A 88 30.42 -15.30 9.80
C LEU A 88 31.78 -15.79 9.30
N TYR A 89 32.62 -16.28 10.21
CA TYR A 89 33.91 -16.87 9.86
C TYR A 89 33.75 -18.10 8.95
N ALA A 90 32.80 -18.99 9.23
CA ALA A 90 32.57 -20.17 8.39
C ALA A 90 32.11 -19.80 6.98
N ALA A 91 31.15 -18.87 6.86
CA ALA A 91 30.67 -18.37 5.58
C ALA A 91 31.77 -17.64 4.80
N GLY A 92 32.50 -16.73 5.47
CA GLY A 92 33.61 -15.99 4.85
C GLY A 92 34.71 -16.90 4.34
N ARG A 93 35.04 -17.97 5.07
CA ARG A 93 36.01 -18.98 4.64
C ARG A 93 35.50 -19.81 3.46
N GLU A 94 34.21 -20.16 3.44
CA GLU A 94 33.59 -20.91 2.33
C GLU A 94 33.67 -20.13 1.01
N VAL A 95 33.44 -18.82 1.05
CA VAL A 95 33.40 -18.00 -0.17
C VAL A 95 34.69 -17.25 -0.47
N ALA A 96 35.71 -17.34 0.39
CA ALA A 96 36.96 -16.60 0.24
C ALA A 96 37.59 -16.82 -1.14
N ARG A 97 38.07 -15.73 -1.73
CA ARG A 97 38.74 -15.72 -3.04
C ARG A 97 40.17 -15.22 -2.89
N ALA A 98 40.95 -15.32 -3.97
CA ALA A 98 42.35 -14.90 -3.99
C ALA A 98 42.55 -13.42 -3.61
N GLY A 99 41.56 -12.55 -3.87
CA GLY A 99 41.58 -11.14 -3.49
C GLY A 99 41.04 -10.85 -2.08
N GLY A 100 40.65 -11.87 -1.31
CA GLY A 100 40.12 -11.71 0.04
C GLY A 100 38.59 -11.59 0.11
N VAL A 101 38.10 -11.04 1.22
CA VAL A 101 36.68 -10.90 1.56
C VAL A 101 36.38 -9.47 1.98
N LEU A 102 35.34 -8.87 1.44
CA LEU A 102 34.78 -7.60 1.89
C LEU A 102 33.52 -7.87 2.72
N HIS A 103 33.56 -7.47 3.98
CA HIS A 103 32.39 -7.47 4.85
C HIS A 103 31.58 -6.18 4.66
N VAL A 104 30.29 -6.29 4.39
CA VAL A 104 29.33 -5.19 4.47
C VAL A 104 28.56 -5.33 5.77
N VAL A 105 28.64 -4.33 6.65
CA VAL A 105 28.19 -4.42 8.04
C VAL A 105 27.25 -3.28 8.36
N LYS A 106 26.02 -3.58 8.80
CA LYS A 106 25.11 -2.54 9.32
C LYS A 106 25.62 -2.05 10.68
N ASN A 107 25.53 -0.75 10.95
CA ASN A 107 26.03 -0.16 12.20
C ASN A 107 25.12 -0.48 13.40
N TYR A 108 25.14 -1.74 13.83
CA TYR A 108 24.59 -2.22 15.10
C TYR A 108 25.73 -2.80 15.93
N THR A 109 25.73 -2.58 17.24
CA THR A 109 26.82 -3.00 18.13
C THR A 109 27.12 -4.49 18.03
N GLY A 110 26.07 -5.33 18.02
CA GLY A 110 26.22 -6.79 17.89
C GLY A 110 26.85 -7.19 16.56
N ASP A 111 26.43 -6.57 15.45
CA ASP A 111 26.96 -6.83 14.12
C ASP A 111 28.44 -6.41 14.05
N ARG A 112 28.77 -5.20 14.49
CA ARG A 112 30.16 -4.71 14.49
C ARG A 112 31.11 -5.61 15.26
N ILE A 113 30.71 -6.06 16.46
CA ILE A 113 31.56 -6.94 17.27
C ILE A 113 31.75 -8.29 16.58
N ASN A 114 30.66 -8.93 16.12
CA ASN A 114 30.74 -10.27 15.55
C ASN A 114 31.45 -10.31 14.20
N PHE A 115 31.22 -9.33 13.33
CA PHE A 115 31.95 -9.21 12.05
C PHE A 115 33.43 -8.94 12.27
N HIS A 116 33.78 -8.07 13.21
CA HIS A 116 35.18 -7.77 13.51
C HIS A 116 35.95 -9.00 14.00
N ILE A 117 35.38 -9.76 14.94
CA ILE A 117 35.98 -11.00 15.43
C ILE A 117 36.10 -12.04 14.30
N ALA A 118 35.10 -12.14 13.42
CA ALA A 118 35.17 -13.02 12.26
C ALA A 118 36.29 -12.61 11.28
N ALA A 119 36.45 -11.30 11.04
CA ALA A 119 37.53 -10.75 10.21
C ALA A 119 38.91 -11.04 10.83
N GLU A 120 39.10 -10.87 12.14
CA GLU A 120 40.35 -11.24 12.83
C GLU A 120 40.67 -12.73 12.64
N ARG A 121 39.66 -13.61 12.73
CA ARG A 121 39.83 -15.05 12.54
C ARG A 121 40.19 -15.42 11.10
N LEU A 122 39.58 -14.77 10.10
CA LEU A 122 39.92 -14.98 8.69
C LEU A 122 41.34 -14.49 8.37
N ARG A 123 41.73 -13.31 8.88
CA ARG A 123 43.09 -12.77 8.73
C ARG A 123 44.15 -13.67 9.37
N ALA A 124 43.83 -14.31 10.51
CA ALA A 124 44.71 -15.30 11.13
C ALA A 124 44.98 -16.54 10.24
N GLU A 125 44.12 -16.81 9.26
CA GLU A 125 44.30 -17.87 8.24
C GLU A 125 44.92 -17.36 6.94
N GLY A 126 45.33 -16.10 6.89
CA GLY A 126 45.90 -15.47 5.69
C GLY A 126 44.87 -15.03 4.65
N ILE A 127 43.59 -14.95 5.02
CA ILE A 127 42.54 -14.36 4.17
C ILE A 127 42.48 -12.87 4.47
N GLU A 128 42.79 -12.03 3.48
CA GLU A 128 42.64 -10.58 3.61
C GLU A 128 41.16 -10.20 3.76
N VAL A 129 40.87 -9.30 4.70
CA VAL A 129 39.51 -8.83 4.96
C VAL A 129 39.49 -7.32 5.13
N GLU A 130 38.55 -6.66 4.47
CA GLU A 130 38.17 -5.25 4.71
C GLU A 130 36.70 -5.16 5.15
N GLU A 131 36.33 -4.03 5.76
CA GLU A 131 34.97 -3.78 6.23
C GLU A 131 34.44 -2.44 5.69
N VAL A 132 33.17 -2.46 5.26
CA VAL A 132 32.36 -1.28 4.97
C VAL A 132 31.20 -1.26 5.97
N VAL A 133 31.22 -0.29 6.86
CA VAL A 133 30.13 -0.07 7.83
C VAL A 133 29.11 0.88 7.22
N VAL A 134 27.83 0.49 7.25
CA VAL A 134 26.71 1.30 6.75
C VAL A 134 26.01 1.96 7.95
N ASP A 135 25.97 3.29 7.96
CA ASP A 135 25.47 4.14 9.05
C ASP A 135 24.56 5.28 8.50
N ASP A 136 23.57 4.92 7.68
CA ASP A 136 22.78 5.85 6.88
C ASP A 136 21.55 6.46 7.59
N ASP A 137 21.11 5.91 8.73
CA ASP A 137 19.83 6.27 9.34
C ASP A 137 19.86 7.58 10.14
N LEU A 138 19.27 8.63 9.58
CA LEU A 138 19.13 9.95 10.23
C LEU A 138 18.20 9.93 11.44
N GLY A 139 17.33 8.93 11.60
CA GLY A 139 16.48 8.79 12.79
C GLY A 139 17.28 8.54 14.08
N SER A 140 18.57 8.26 13.96
CA SER A 140 19.50 7.97 15.05
C SER A 140 20.76 8.84 15.03
N ASP A 141 20.72 10.01 14.38
CA ASP A 141 21.90 10.89 14.22
C ASP A 141 22.47 11.39 15.55
N ASP A 142 21.62 11.60 16.56
CA ASP A 142 22.01 12.04 17.91
C ASP A 142 22.43 10.89 18.85
N ALA A 143 22.46 9.64 18.37
CA ALA A 143 22.81 8.49 19.21
C ALA A 143 24.32 8.45 19.50
N GLU A 144 24.69 8.21 20.77
CA GLU A 144 26.11 8.14 21.20
C GLU A 144 26.92 7.05 20.46
N VAL A 145 26.25 5.98 20.02
CA VAL A 145 26.86 4.86 19.29
C VAL A 145 26.95 5.09 17.77
N GLY A 146 26.49 6.24 17.29
CA GLY A 146 26.38 6.61 15.88
C GLY A 146 25.07 6.14 15.22
N ARG A 147 24.88 6.53 13.96
CA ARG A 147 23.69 6.21 13.16
C ARG A 147 23.56 4.72 12.87
N ARG A 148 22.35 4.17 12.91
CA ARG A 148 22.04 2.79 12.51
C ARG A 148 22.25 2.59 11.00
N GLY A 149 22.50 1.34 10.60
CA GLY A 149 22.55 0.93 9.19
C GLY A 149 21.22 0.32 8.73
N THR A 150 20.57 0.90 7.72
CA THR A 150 19.22 0.52 7.29
C THR A 150 19.12 0.43 5.75
N GLY A 151 18.35 1.30 5.10
CA GLY A 151 17.97 1.20 3.69
C GLY A 151 19.12 1.34 2.69
N ALA A 152 20.14 2.14 3.00
CA ALA A 152 21.30 2.32 2.12
C ALA A 152 22.12 1.03 1.96
N THR A 153 21.98 0.08 2.88
CA THR A 153 22.64 -1.23 2.77
C THR A 153 22.28 -1.93 1.45
N VAL A 154 21.04 -1.77 0.97
CA VAL A 154 20.60 -2.30 -0.33
C VAL A 154 21.38 -1.67 -1.48
N VAL A 155 21.59 -0.35 -1.44
CA VAL A 155 22.34 0.38 -2.46
C VAL A 155 23.81 -0.03 -2.46
N VAL A 156 24.40 -0.12 -1.27
CA VAL A 156 25.80 -0.54 -1.07
C VAL A 156 26.01 -1.95 -1.61
N GLU A 157 25.19 -2.93 -1.22
CA GLU A 157 25.34 -4.31 -1.65
C GLU A 157 25.11 -4.49 -3.16
N LYS A 158 24.15 -3.75 -3.74
CA LYS A 158 23.90 -3.78 -5.19
C LYS A 158 25.07 -3.20 -6.00
N VAL A 159 25.60 -2.06 -5.57
CA VAL A 159 26.72 -1.38 -6.25
C VAL A 159 28.00 -2.19 -6.10
N LEU A 160 28.31 -2.65 -4.89
CA LEU A 160 29.50 -3.45 -4.63
C LEU A 160 29.43 -4.81 -5.31
N GLY A 161 28.28 -5.49 -5.30
CA GLY A 161 28.09 -6.77 -6.00
C GLY A 161 28.39 -6.66 -7.49
N ALA A 162 27.82 -5.65 -8.15
CA ALA A 162 28.08 -5.41 -9.56
C ALA A 162 29.51 -4.92 -9.85
N ALA A 163 30.16 -4.20 -8.94
CA ALA A 163 31.57 -3.81 -9.07
C ALA A 163 32.53 -4.98 -8.82
N ALA A 164 32.21 -5.90 -7.91
CA ALA A 164 33.02 -7.09 -7.66
C ALA A 164 33.02 -8.03 -8.88
N ASP A 165 31.91 -8.09 -9.61
CA ASP A 165 31.80 -8.87 -10.86
C ASP A 165 32.66 -8.32 -11.99
N THR A 166 33.10 -7.05 -11.94
CA THR A 166 34.07 -6.51 -12.91
C THR A 166 35.53 -6.82 -12.56
N GLY A 167 35.77 -7.57 -11.47
CA GLY A 167 37.11 -7.93 -11.01
C GLY A 167 37.81 -6.84 -10.20
N ALA A 168 37.07 -5.89 -9.62
CA ALA A 168 37.63 -4.88 -8.73
C ALA A 168 38.31 -5.51 -7.50
N ASP A 169 39.44 -4.94 -7.09
CA ASP A 169 40.19 -5.40 -5.92
C ASP A 169 39.58 -4.93 -4.59
N LEU A 170 40.07 -5.49 -3.48
CA LEU A 170 39.51 -5.30 -2.14
C LEU A 170 39.54 -3.83 -1.70
N THR A 171 40.65 -3.14 -1.97
CA THR A 171 40.83 -1.73 -1.62
C THR A 171 39.87 -0.85 -2.41
N THR A 172 39.73 -1.10 -3.71
CA THR A 172 38.82 -0.36 -4.60
C THR A 172 37.37 -0.55 -4.17
N LEU A 173 36.95 -1.78 -3.85
CA LEU A 173 35.60 -2.07 -3.37
C LEU A 173 35.33 -1.44 -2.01
N ALA A 174 36.26 -1.53 -1.06
CA ALA A 174 36.11 -0.89 0.25
C ALA A 174 35.99 0.63 0.13
N ALA A 175 36.80 1.26 -0.73
CA ALA A 175 36.72 2.70 -1.00
C ALA A 175 35.39 3.09 -1.66
N LEU A 176 34.94 2.33 -2.67
CA LEU A 176 33.63 2.55 -3.31
C LEU A 176 32.48 2.42 -2.29
N GLY A 177 32.50 1.39 -1.45
CA GLY A 177 31.47 1.17 -0.44
C GLY A 177 31.37 2.33 0.55
N ARG A 178 32.50 2.79 1.09
CA ARG A 178 32.55 3.97 1.99
C ARG A 178 32.02 5.23 1.30
N ARG A 179 32.40 5.47 0.03
CA ARG A 179 31.88 6.60 -0.76
C ARG A 179 30.35 6.54 -0.92
N VAL A 180 29.79 5.38 -1.23
CA VAL A 180 28.33 5.20 -1.37
C VAL A 180 27.63 5.42 -0.03
N VAL A 181 28.17 4.90 1.08
CA VAL A 181 27.63 5.11 2.43
C VAL A 181 27.62 6.59 2.81
N GLU A 182 28.74 7.29 2.66
CA GLU A 182 28.87 8.72 3.01
C GLU A 182 27.83 9.58 2.27
N ARG A 183 27.47 9.17 1.05
CA ARG A 183 26.51 9.83 0.16
C ARG A 183 25.09 9.28 0.26
N SER A 184 24.79 8.42 1.23
CA SER A 184 23.45 7.85 1.43
C SER A 184 22.87 8.19 2.79
N ARG A 185 21.59 8.56 2.83
CA ARG A 185 20.83 8.74 4.08
C ARG A 185 19.47 8.09 3.98
N THR A 186 18.97 7.62 5.11
CA THR A 186 17.64 7.00 5.25
C THR A 186 16.86 7.61 6.40
N LEU A 187 15.56 7.76 6.20
CA LEU A 187 14.58 8.04 7.25
C LEU A 187 13.43 7.06 7.13
N ALA A 188 12.97 6.54 8.27
CA ALA A 188 11.86 5.60 8.37
C ALA A 188 10.72 6.18 9.20
N VAL A 189 9.50 5.74 8.93
CA VAL A 189 8.31 6.10 9.70
C VAL A 189 7.39 4.89 9.82
N ALA A 190 6.76 4.72 10.98
CA ALA A 190 5.76 3.68 11.21
C ALA A 190 4.46 4.22 11.81
N SER A 191 3.35 3.72 11.27
CA SER A 191 1.98 3.87 11.80
C SER A 191 1.57 2.70 12.70
N GLY A 192 2.41 1.67 12.80
CA GLY A 192 2.17 0.52 13.66
C GLY A 192 3.43 -0.34 13.79
N ALA A 193 3.70 -0.81 15.01
CA ALA A 193 4.82 -1.69 15.30
C ALA A 193 4.67 -3.05 14.63
N HIS A 194 5.79 -3.75 14.47
CA HIS A 194 5.77 -5.19 14.20
C HIS A 194 5.34 -5.96 15.45
N HIS A 195 4.94 -7.22 15.26
CA HIS A 195 4.69 -8.15 16.36
C HIS A 195 5.96 -8.93 16.70
N ALA A 196 6.36 -8.89 17.96
CA ALA A 196 7.56 -9.55 18.44
C ALA A 196 7.44 -11.09 18.27
N PRO A 197 8.46 -11.78 17.72
CA PRO A 197 8.41 -13.22 17.51
C PRO A 197 8.22 -14.05 18.79
N GLY A 198 8.70 -13.55 19.93
CA GLY A 198 8.72 -14.28 21.20
C GLY A 198 7.35 -14.48 21.82
N ASP A 199 6.54 -13.42 21.88
CA ASP A 199 5.22 -13.43 22.53
C ASP A 199 4.06 -13.01 21.62
N GLY A 200 4.36 -12.47 20.43
CA GLY A 200 3.38 -11.99 19.46
C GLY A 200 2.74 -10.65 19.80
N ASN A 201 3.23 -9.93 20.81
CA ASN A 201 2.75 -8.60 21.15
C ASN A 201 3.38 -7.53 20.24
N PRO A 202 2.72 -6.39 20.00
CA PRO A 202 3.34 -5.25 19.33
C PRO A 202 4.59 -4.79 20.07
N ALA A 203 5.69 -4.50 19.35
CA ALA A 203 6.94 -4.03 19.96
C ALA A 203 6.80 -2.67 20.65
N PHE A 204 5.86 -1.85 20.19
CA PHE A 204 5.43 -0.60 20.82
C PHE A 204 3.99 -0.29 20.40
N THR A 205 3.37 0.67 21.08
CA THR A 205 2.04 1.20 20.76
C THR A 205 2.12 2.67 20.37
N LEU A 206 1.21 3.09 19.49
CA LEU A 206 1.00 4.47 19.07
C LEU A 206 -0.47 4.82 19.30
N ASP A 207 -0.73 6.06 19.70
CA ASP A 207 -2.10 6.56 19.77
C ASP A 207 -2.63 6.88 18.36
N ASP A 208 -3.94 7.01 18.21
CA ASP A 208 -4.56 7.35 16.93
C ASP A 208 -4.05 8.72 16.45
N GLY A 209 -3.58 8.77 15.20
CA GLY A 209 -3.00 9.98 14.60
C GLY A 209 -1.54 10.24 15.00
N GLU A 210 -0.85 9.30 15.64
CA GLU A 210 0.59 9.35 15.86
C GLU A 210 1.37 8.47 14.88
N LEU A 211 2.60 8.89 14.62
CA LEU A 211 3.60 8.19 13.82
C LEU A 211 4.92 8.08 14.63
N GLU A 212 5.57 6.94 14.53
CA GLU A 212 6.94 6.76 15.02
C GLU A 212 7.92 7.21 13.92
N TYR A 213 8.35 8.47 13.96
CA TYR A 213 9.25 9.09 12.97
C TYR A 213 10.71 8.88 13.36
N GLY A 214 11.46 8.14 12.55
CA GLY A 214 12.83 7.70 12.87
C GLY A 214 12.88 6.32 13.53
N VAL A 215 11.87 5.47 13.30
CA VAL A 215 11.85 4.08 13.82
C VAL A 215 13.00 3.25 13.24
N GLY A 216 13.62 2.41 14.07
CA GLY A 216 14.64 1.45 13.65
C GLY A 216 14.03 0.14 13.11
N ILE A 217 14.82 -0.61 12.34
CA ILE A 217 14.35 -1.86 11.70
C ILE A 217 14.09 -3.00 12.71
N HIS A 218 14.54 -2.88 13.96
CA HIS A 218 14.19 -3.82 15.05
C HIS A 218 13.13 -3.23 16.00
N GLY A 219 12.46 -2.14 15.61
CA GLY A 219 11.46 -1.44 16.42
C GLY A 219 12.03 -0.49 17.46
N GLU A 220 13.31 -0.11 17.35
CA GLU A 220 13.89 0.92 18.21
C GLU A 220 13.20 2.25 17.95
N ARG A 221 12.57 2.80 19.00
CA ARG A 221 11.81 4.05 18.93
C ARG A 221 12.73 5.27 18.81
N ALA A 222 12.22 6.33 18.20
CA ALA A 222 12.85 7.64 18.23
C ALA A 222 12.68 8.29 19.61
N ALA A 223 13.31 9.45 19.82
CA ALA A 223 13.19 10.20 21.06
C ALA A 223 11.75 10.69 21.34
N SER A 224 10.93 10.87 20.29
CA SER A 224 9.55 11.32 20.35
C SER A 224 8.74 10.84 19.14
N THR A 225 7.42 10.69 19.31
CA THR A 225 6.45 10.51 18.22
C THR A 225 6.21 11.80 17.43
N ALA A 226 5.62 11.70 16.24
CA ALA A 226 5.16 12.81 15.43
C ALA A 226 3.65 12.69 15.16
N THR A 227 2.95 13.81 15.05
CA THR A 227 1.55 13.84 14.61
C THR A 227 1.46 13.49 13.12
N ASP A 228 0.44 12.72 12.73
CA ASP A 228 0.07 12.49 11.34
C ASP A 228 -0.61 13.73 10.75
N GLU A 229 0.15 14.53 10.01
CA GLU A 229 -0.33 15.73 9.29
C GLU A 229 -0.73 15.42 7.84
N GLY A 230 -0.76 14.13 7.46
CA GLY A 230 -1.03 13.67 6.10
C GLY A 230 0.24 13.27 5.33
N LEU A 231 0.04 12.36 4.37
CA LEU A 231 1.14 11.70 3.65
C LEU A 231 1.99 12.67 2.82
N ASP A 232 1.37 13.67 2.18
CA ASP A 232 2.08 14.69 1.38
C ASP A 232 3.10 15.45 2.23
N VAL A 233 2.66 15.92 3.40
CA VAL A 233 3.49 16.67 4.36
C VAL A 233 4.59 15.78 4.92
N LEU A 234 4.26 14.53 5.26
CA LEU A 234 5.22 13.56 5.79
C LEU A 234 6.34 13.26 4.78
N VAL A 235 5.99 12.93 3.55
CA VAL A 235 6.96 12.60 2.49
C VAL A 235 7.79 13.82 2.13
N GLU A 236 7.18 15.00 2.06
CA GLU A 236 7.91 16.25 1.84
C GLU A 236 8.95 16.50 2.94
N ARG A 237 8.55 16.36 4.21
CA ARG A 237 9.44 16.52 5.37
C ARG A 237 10.59 15.52 5.33
N MET A 238 10.32 14.24 5.06
CA MET A 238 11.35 13.21 4.96
C MET A 238 12.32 13.49 3.82
N ALA A 239 11.82 13.79 2.61
CA ALA A 239 12.65 14.06 1.44
C ALA A 239 13.51 15.32 1.63
N GLY A 240 12.95 16.37 2.25
CA GLY A 240 13.68 17.59 2.60
C GLY A 240 14.84 17.33 3.56
N ALA A 241 14.58 16.65 4.68
CA ALA A 241 15.62 16.32 5.67
C ALA A 241 16.74 15.45 5.07
N LEU A 242 16.40 14.48 4.22
CA LEU A 242 17.38 13.65 3.53
C LEU A 242 18.22 14.44 2.54
N HIS A 243 17.61 15.36 1.79
CA HIS A 243 18.32 16.23 0.85
C HIS A 243 19.30 17.16 1.56
N GLU A 244 18.87 17.80 2.66
CA GLU A 244 19.70 18.70 3.46
C GLU A 244 20.92 18.01 4.08
N ALA A 245 20.78 16.72 4.43
CA ALA A 245 21.85 15.92 5.01
C ALA A 245 22.88 15.40 3.99
N LEU A 246 22.70 15.66 2.69
CA LEU A 246 23.49 15.06 1.61
C LEU A 246 24.16 16.10 0.70
N PRO A 247 25.39 15.84 0.24
CA PRO A 247 26.08 16.68 -0.75
C PRO A 247 25.57 16.39 -2.17
N VAL A 248 24.30 16.73 -2.45
CA VAL A 248 23.67 16.50 -3.75
C VAL A 248 24.25 17.44 -4.82
N GLY A 249 24.87 16.85 -5.84
CA GLY A 249 25.47 17.56 -6.97
C GLY A 249 24.63 17.47 -8.25
N GLN A 250 25.23 17.87 -9.37
CA GLN A 250 24.62 17.86 -10.72
C GLN A 250 24.19 16.46 -11.20
N ASP A 251 24.83 15.41 -10.68
CA ASP A 251 24.53 14.02 -11.04
C ASP A 251 23.20 13.55 -10.46
N GLY A 252 22.64 14.30 -9.49
CA GLY A 252 21.33 14.05 -8.91
C GLY A 252 21.33 13.00 -7.81
N VAL A 253 20.17 12.39 -7.59
CA VAL A 253 19.94 11.38 -6.53
C VAL A 253 19.28 10.11 -7.06
N LEU A 254 19.58 9.00 -6.40
CA LEU A 254 18.79 7.77 -6.43
C LEU A 254 17.80 7.80 -5.26
N VAL A 255 16.55 7.41 -5.51
CA VAL A 255 15.50 7.31 -4.49
C VAL A 255 15.11 5.84 -4.33
N LEU A 256 15.21 5.31 -3.11
CA LEU A 256 14.68 4.01 -2.73
C LEU A 256 13.54 4.21 -1.72
N VAL A 257 12.32 3.84 -2.14
CA VAL A 257 11.13 3.77 -1.29
C VAL A 257 10.98 2.34 -0.81
N ASN A 258 11.20 2.12 0.48
CA ASN A 258 11.24 0.78 1.05
C ASN A 258 10.06 0.56 2.02
N GLY A 259 9.29 -0.51 1.82
CA GLY A 259 8.31 -0.97 2.81
C GLY A 259 8.98 -1.66 3.99
N LEU A 260 8.45 -1.45 5.21
CA LEU A 260 8.93 -2.12 6.43
C LEU A 260 8.17 -3.42 6.73
N GLY A 261 7.30 -3.88 5.83
CA GLY A 261 6.59 -5.15 5.96
C GLY A 261 5.14 -5.09 5.52
N ALA A 262 4.32 -4.33 6.24
CA ALA A 262 2.85 -4.37 6.09
C ALA A 262 2.25 -3.22 5.25
N VAL A 263 3.07 -2.44 4.55
CA VAL A 263 2.60 -1.40 3.61
C VAL A 263 2.41 -2.01 2.22
N SER A 264 1.29 -1.70 1.57
CA SER A 264 0.96 -2.25 0.25
C SER A 264 1.79 -1.63 -0.87
N ASN A 265 1.94 -2.36 -1.98
CA ASN A 265 2.61 -1.83 -3.18
C ASN A 265 1.91 -0.57 -3.74
N LEU A 266 0.57 -0.47 -3.59
CA LEU A 266 -0.18 0.73 -3.99
C LEU A 266 0.29 1.95 -3.21
N GLU A 267 0.41 1.82 -1.89
CA GLU A 267 0.89 2.90 -1.00
C GLU A 267 2.35 3.26 -1.29
N LEU A 268 3.23 2.27 -1.47
CA LEU A 268 4.65 2.53 -1.80
C LEU A 268 4.80 3.27 -3.14
N LEU A 269 3.97 2.95 -4.14
CA LEU A 269 3.96 3.67 -5.42
C LEU A 269 3.45 5.11 -5.28
N HIS A 270 2.49 5.35 -4.39
CA HIS A 270 2.03 6.71 -4.08
C HIS A 270 3.13 7.52 -3.39
N VAL A 271 3.80 6.93 -2.38
CA VAL A 271 4.97 7.53 -1.72
C VAL A 271 6.08 7.83 -2.73
N ALA A 272 6.33 6.95 -3.70
CA ALA A 272 7.31 7.17 -4.77
C ALA A 272 6.95 8.38 -5.64
N GLY A 273 5.67 8.55 -5.99
CA GLY A 273 5.19 9.73 -6.71
C GLY A 273 5.40 11.03 -5.93
N LEU A 274 5.07 11.02 -4.63
CA LEU A 274 5.24 12.17 -3.74
C LEU A 274 6.72 12.51 -3.49
N ALA A 275 7.57 11.51 -3.25
CA ALA A 275 9.00 11.73 -3.05
C ALA A 275 9.65 12.31 -4.32
N HIS A 276 9.28 11.81 -5.50
CA HIS A 276 9.72 12.37 -6.77
C HIS A 276 9.27 13.83 -6.95
N ALA A 277 8.01 14.14 -6.67
CA ALA A 277 7.49 15.50 -6.74
C ALA A 277 8.22 16.44 -5.77
N ALA A 278 8.31 16.07 -4.49
CA ALA A 278 8.97 16.85 -3.45
C ALA A 278 10.44 17.17 -3.79
N LEU A 279 11.18 16.23 -4.39
CA LEU A 279 12.56 16.46 -4.84
C LEU A 279 12.63 17.34 -6.10
N THR A 280 11.73 17.12 -7.07
CA THR A 280 11.70 17.90 -8.31
C THR A 280 11.35 19.36 -8.05
N ASP A 281 10.40 19.63 -7.15
CA ASP A 281 10.00 20.98 -6.75
C ASP A 281 11.14 21.73 -6.04
N ARG A 282 12.08 20.98 -5.43
CA ARG A 282 13.35 21.50 -4.87
C ARG A 282 14.46 21.68 -5.91
N GLY A 283 14.19 21.41 -7.19
CA GLY A 283 15.18 21.47 -8.28
C GLY A 283 16.19 20.32 -8.27
N VAL A 284 15.93 19.25 -7.51
CA VAL A 284 16.82 18.08 -7.43
C VAL A 284 16.58 17.17 -8.63
N ARG A 285 17.65 16.84 -9.36
CA ARG A 285 17.60 15.85 -10.43
C ARG A 285 17.42 14.44 -9.85
N VAL A 286 16.28 13.81 -10.11
CA VAL A 286 16.04 12.41 -9.74
C VAL A 286 16.48 11.48 -10.88
N ARG A 287 17.43 10.59 -10.62
CA ARG A 287 17.99 9.66 -11.62
C ARG A 287 17.23 8.34 -11.70
N CYS A 288 16.66 7.91 -10.59
CA CYS A 288 15.98 6.64 -10.44
C CYS A 288 15.06 6.71 -9.22
N VAL A 289 13.86 6.12 -9.34
CA VAL A 289 12.99 5.83 -8.21
C VAL A 289 12.73 4.33 -8.20
N THR A 290 13.10 3.67 -7.11
CA THR A 290 12.88 2.23 -6.89
C THR A 290 11.95 2.07 -5.71
N ALA A 291 10.86 1.32 -5.86
CA ALA A 291 9.87 1.11 -4.79
C ALA A 291 9.62 -0.39 -4.58
N GLY A 292 9.51 -0.81 -3.32
CA GLY A 292 9.24 -2.20 -2.94
C GLY A 292 9.62 -2.47 -1.49
N THR A 293 9.57 -3.73 -1.06
CA THR A 293 10.04 -4.15 0.26
C THR A 293 11.38 -4.86 0.09
N PHE A 294 12.45 -4.21 0.55
CA PHE A 294 13.84 -4.69 0.43
C PHE A 294 14.51 -4.87 1.79
N VAL A 295 14.14 -4.04 2.77
CA VAL A 295 14.54 -4.11 4.18
C VAL A 295 13.28 -4.08 5.01
N SER A 296 12.71 -5.24 5.32
CA SER A 296 11.55 -5.32 6.19
C SER A 296 11.92 -5.13 7.66
N ALA A 297 10.90 -4.99 8.50
CA ALA A 297 10.95 -5.13 9.94
C ALA A 297 9.76 -6.02 10.33
N LEU A 298 9.82 -7.30 9.94
CA LEU A 298 8.70 -8.25 9.99
C LEU A 298 7.42 -7.67 9.37
N ASP A 299 6.37 -7.47 10.17
CA ASP A 299 5.07 -6.94 9.77
C ASP A 299 4.86 -5.49 10.21
N MET A 300 5.93 -4.72 10.43
CA MET A 300 5.81 -3.30 10.76
C MET A 300 5.04 -2.55 9.67
N ARG A 301 4.05 -1.77 10.08
CA ARG A 301 3.26 -0.92 9.16
C ARG A 301 3.94 0.44 9.01
N GLY A 302 4.96 0.49 8.17
CA GLY A 302 5.72 1.69 7.88
C GLY A 302 6.52 1.60 6.58
N PHE A 303 7.18 2.70 6.23
CA PHE A 303 8.07 2.79 5.08
C PHE A 303 9.31 3.61 5.43
N SER A 304 10.36 3.48 4.62
CA SER A 304 11.53 4.33 4.65
C SER A 304 11.82 4.93 3.28
N LEU A 305 12.43 6.12 3.30
CA LEU A 305 13.01 6.77 2.14
C LEU A 305 14.53 6.76 2.32
N THR A 306 15.24 6.22 1.33
CA THR A 306 16.69 6.37 1.21
C THR A 306 17.00 7.24 0.01
N LEU A 307 17.80 8.28 0.23
CA LEU A 307 18.41 9.07 -0.84
C LEU A 307 19.90 8.74 -0.91
N THR A 308 20.40 8.51 -2.12
CA THR A 308 21.83 8.40 -2.40
C THR A 308 22.23 9.46 -3.42
N ALA A 309 23.12 10.38 -3.06
CA ALA A 309 23.68 11.36 -3.98
C ALA A 309 24.54 10.62 -5.01
N ALA A 310 24.12 10.66 -6.28
CA ALA A 310 24.74 9.90 -7.35
C ALA A 310 26.13 10.45 -7.70
N GLU A 311 26.98 9.58 -8.27
CA GLU A 311 28.19 9.97 -9.01
C GLU A 311 28.27 9.11 -10.29
N GLU A 312 28.57 9.75 -11.40
CA GLU A 312 28.51 9.11 -12.72
C GLU A 312 29.48 7.91 -12.86
N ASP A 313 30.56 7.84 -12.08
CA ASP A 313 31.60 6.80 -12.17
C ASP A 313 31.14 5.42 -11.66
N TRP A 314 30.10 5.33 -10.84
CA TRP A 314 29.58 4.06 -10.32
C TRP A 314 28.12 3.76 -10.68
N LEU A 315 27.40 4.69 -11.31
CA LEU A 315 25.98 4.51 -11.65
C LEU A 315 25.69 3.28 -12.50
N GLN A 316 26.59 2.88 -13.39
CA GLN A 316 26.44 1.65 -14.17
C GLN A 316 26.30 0.41 -13.29
N HIS A 317 26.91 0.38 -12.10
CA HIS A 317 26.82 -0.75 -11.17
C HIS A 317 25.45 -0.80 -10.48
N TRP A 318 24.85 0.36 -10.20
CA TRP A 318 23.47 0.43 -9.71
C TRP A 318 22.50 -0.21 -10.71
N TYR A 319 22.60 0.16 -11.99
CA TYR A 319 21.74 -0.34 -13.07
C TYR A 319 22.10 -1.72 -13.62
N ALA A 320 23.24 -2.30 -13.21
CA ALA A 320 23.67 -3.61 -13.72
C ALA A 320 22.66 -4.71 -13.38
N GLY A 321 22.46 -5.65 -14.31
CA GLY A 321 21.66 -6.85 -14.05
C GLY A 321 22.27 -7.74 -12.97
N HIS A 322 21.45 -8.57 -12.33
CA HIS A 322 21.86 -9.51 -11.29
C HIS A 322 21.01 -10.79 -11.35
N ALA A 323 21.51 -11.87 -10.74
CA ALA A 323 20.83 -13.15 -10.60
C ALA A 323 20.66 -13.47 -9.11
N THR A 324 19.86 -12.65 -8.43
CA THR A 324 19.48 -12.82 -7.02
C THR A 324 17.96 -12.79 -6.90
N THR A 325 17.41 -13.28 -5.78
CA THR A 325 15.96 -13.42 -5.61
C THR A 325 15.28 -12.16 -5.07
N GLY A 326 16.04 -11.24 -4.47
CA GLY A 326 15.49 -10.09 -3.74
C GLY A 326 16.11 -8.73 -4.03
N LEU A 327 17.28 -8.63 -4.68
CA LEU A 327 17.86 -7.30 -4.98
C LEU A 327 16.92 -6.50 -5.89
N PRO A 328 16.87 -5.16 -5.75
CA PRO A 328 16.12 -4.32 -6.66
C PRO A 328 16.69 -4.37 -8.08
N ARG A 329 15.80 -4.16 -9.06
CA ARG A 329 16.11 -3.97 -10.48
C ARG A 329 15.86 -2.51 -10.89
N PRO A 330 16.72 -1.57 -10.46
CA PRO A 330 16.52 -0.16 -10.74
C PRO A 330 16.63 0.12 -12.24
N VAL A 331 15.84 1.09 -12.71
CA VAL A 331 15.91 1.61 -14.09
C VAL A 331 16.11 3.12 -14.06
N PRO A 332 16.85 3.70 -15.02
CA PRO A 332 16.92 5.15 -15.17
C PRO A 332 15.53 5.75 -15.34
N LEU A 333 15.28 6.90 -14.71
CA LEU A 333 14.02 7.62 -14.85
C LEU A 333 13.86 8.09 -16.30
N GLY A 334 12.76 7.69 -16.94
CA GLY A 334 12.38 8.12 -18.28
C GLY A 334 11.35 9.27 -18.26
N GLU A 335 11.02 9.81 -19.44
CA GLU A 335 9.95 10.79 -19.58
C GLU A 335 8.59 10.17 -19.24
N VAL A 336 7.84 10.82 -18.33
CA VAL A 336 6.48 10.41 -17.97
C VAL A 336 5.49 11.17 -18.85
N THR A 337 4.84 10.45 -19.77
CA THR A 337 3.75 11.04 -20.58
C THR A 337 2.48 11.13 -19.73
N ARG A 338 1.94 12.33 -19.56
CA ARG A 338 0.66 12.57 -18.88
C ARG A 338 -0.37 13.11 -19.88
N ARG A 339 -1.60 12.62 -19.78
CA ARG A 339 -2.75 13.19 -20.49
C ARG A 339 -3.62 13.88 -19.44
N GLU A 340 -3.64 15.20 -19.47
CA GLU A 340 -4.62 15.97 -18.70
C GLU A 340 -6.04 15.65 -19.22
N PRO A 341 -7.05 15.61 -18.33
CA PRO A 341 -8.43 15.62 -18.77
C PRO A 341 -8.68 16.83 -19.67
N ASP A 342 -9.47 16.66 -20.71
CA ASP A 342 -9.96 17.82 -21.48
C ASP A 342 -10.71 18.71 -20.49
N PRO A 343 -10.36 20.00 -20.31
CA PRO A 343 -11.09 20.88 -19.42
C PRO A 343 -12.51 21.00 -19.95
N GLY A 344 -13.40 20.14 -19.45
CA GLY A 344 -14.81 20.15 -19.78
C GLY A 344 -15.35 21.56 -19.59
N THR A 345 -16.22 21.99 -20.49
CA THR A 345 -16.85 23.31 -20.47
C THR A 345 -17.84 23.41 -19.29
N GLY A 346 -17.35 23.42 -18.06
CA GLY A 346 -18.14 23.64 -16.85
C GLY A 346 -18.27 25.13 -16.58
N SER A 347 -19.38 25.74 -17.00
CA SER A 347 -19.71 27.14 -16.72
C SER A 347 -20.17 27.32 -15.26
N ALA A 348 -19.95 28.52 -14.73
CA ALA A 348 -20.10 28.92 -13.33
C ALA A 348 -21.54 29.00 -12.77
N GLY A 349 -22.26 27.88 -12.70
CA GLY A 349 -23.45 27.78 -11.86
C GLY A 349 -23.66 26.36 -11.41
N SER A 350 -23.44 26.03 -10.13
CA SER A 350 -23.67 24.69 -9.58
C SER A 350 -25.16 24.43 -9.34
N SER A 351 -25.62 23.19 -9.55
CA SER A 351 -26.96 22.77 -9.10
C SER A 351 -27.01 22.68 -7.57
N PRO A 352 -27.95 23.39 -6.90
CA PRO A 352 -28.11 23.29 -5.45
C PRO A 352 -28.52 21.88 -5.00
N TRP A 353 -29.34 21.18 -5.79
CA TRP A 353 -29.79 19.83 -5.45
C TRP A 353 -28.66 18.81 -5.54
N LEU A 354 -27.84 18.85 -6.61
CA LEU A 354 -26.66 17.98 -6.74
C LEU A 354 -25.63 18.27 -5.64
N GLY A 355 -25.44 19.54 -5.27
CA GLY A 355 -24.59 19.92 -4.14
C GLY A 355 -25.06 19.31 -2.82
N ALA A 356 -26.35 19.49 -2.47
CA ALA A 356 -26.94 18.92 -1.26
C ALA A 356 -26.91 17.39 -1.24
N LEU A 357 -27.13 16.75 -2.40
CA LEU A 357 -27.03 15.29 -2.54
C LEU A 357 -25.59 14.80 -2.30
N ALA A 358 -24.59 15.48 -2.85
CA ALA A 358 -23.18 15.15 -2.65
C ALA A 358 -22.76 15.28 -1.18
N GLU A 359 -23.18 16.34 -0.50
CA GLU A 359 -22.95 16.52 0.94
C GLU A 359 -23.59 15.40 1.75
N ARG A 360 -24.84 15.01 1.43
CA ARG A 360 -25.54 13.92 2.10
C ARG A 360 -24.79 12.59 1.95
N PHE A 361 -24.40 12.21 0.73
CA PHE A 361 -23.67 10.96 0.52
C PHE A 361 -22.24 10.99 1.08
N ALA A 362 -21.59 12.16 1.17
CA ALA A 362 -20.34 12.32 1.90
C ALA A 362 -20.51 12.04 3.41
N GLN A 363 -21.64 12.44 4.00
CA GLN A 363 -21.96 12.14 5.41
C GLN A 363 -22.32 10.65 5.62
N LEU A 364 -23.02 10.03 4.68
CA LEU A 364 -23.40 8.61 4.76
C LEU A 364 -22.23 7.65 4.48
N ARG A 365 -21.20 8.12 3.77
CA ARG A 365 -20.05 7.31 3.32
C ARG A 365 -19.47 6.39 4.40
N PRO A 366 -19.08 6.87 5.61
CA PRO A 366 -18.42 6.00 6.59
C PRO A 366 -19.33 4.86 7.08
N ALA A 367 -20.64 5.11 7.21
CA ALA A 367 -21.58 4.09 7.64
C ALA A 367 -21.85 3.04 6.55
N LEU A 368 -21.98 3.49 5.29
CA LEU A 368 -22.15 2.60 4.14
C LEU A 368 -20.91 1.74 3.89
N ASP A 369 -19.71 2.31 3.96
CA ASP A 369 -18.44 1.57 3.83
C ASP A 369 -18.30 0.53 4.95
N ARG A 370 -18.66 0.88 6.19
CA ARG A 370 -18.68 -0.10 7.31
C ARG A 370 -19.69 -1.23 7.11
N LEU A 371 -20.89 -0.90 6.62
CA LEU A 371 -21.91 -1.91 6.33
C LEU A 371 -21.42 -2.87 5.24
N ASP A 372 -20.80 -2.32 4.19
CA ASP A 372 -20.24 -3.09 3.09
C ASP A 372 -19.00 -3.91 3.49
N GLN A 373 -18.16 -3.44 4.41
CA GLN A 373 -16.99 -4.18 4.90
C GLN A 373 -17.37 -5.55 5.50
N HIS A 374 -18.59 -5.71 6.01
CA HIS A 374 -19.05 -6.96 6.59
C HIS A 374 -19.39 -8.03 5.53
N ALA A 375 -19.88 -7.61 4.37
CA ALA A 375 -20.43 -8.49 3.34
C ALA A 375 -19.78 -8.34 1.96
N GLY A 376 -18.83 -7.41 1.81
CA GLY A 376 -18.21 -6.96 0.57
C GLY A 376 -16.78 -6.46 0.79
N ASP A 377 -16.38 -5.44 0.04
CA ASP A 377 -15.03 -4.84 0.06
C ASP A 377 -14.95 -3.48 0.79
N GLY A 378 -16.08 -2.98 1.29
CA GLY A 378 -16.12 -1.79 2.16
C GLY A 378 -15.96 -0.48 1.40
N ASP A 379 -16.37 -0.45 0.13
CA ASP A 379 -16.14 0.70 -0.77
C ASP A 379 -17.44 1.32 -1.32
N LEU A 380 -18.61 0.76 -1.02
CA LEU A 380 -19.87 1.25 -1.58
C LEU A 380 -20.13 2.73 -1.24
N GLY A 381 -19.97 3.13 0.02
CA GLY A 381 -20.15 4.52 0.44
C GLY A 381 -19.19 5.46 -0.27
N THR A 382 -17.94 5.04 -0.44
CA THR A 382 -16.93 5.76 -1.23
C THR A 382 -17.34 5.89 -2.70
N ASN A 383 -17.87 4.83 -3.30
CA ASN A 383 -18.38 4.83 -4.68
C ASN A 383 -19.60 5.76 -4.86
N LEU A 384 -20.60 5.68 -3.97
CA LEU A 384 -21.79 6.53 -4.05
C LEU A 384 -21.45 8.02 -3.82
N ALA A 385 -20.63 8.33 -2.81
CA ALA A 385 -20.17 9.70 -2.56
C ALA A 385 -19.36 10.25 -3.74
N GLY A 386 -18.45 9.44 -4.30
CA GLY A 386 -17.67 9.79 -5.47
C GLY A 386 -18.54 10.13 -6.69
N GLY A 387 -19.55 9.30 -6.97
CA GLY A 387 -20.52 9.54 -8.05
C GLY A 387 -21.31 10.82 -7.87
N THR A 388 -21.85 11.06 -6.66
CA THR A 388 -22.59 12.30 -6.37
C THR A 388 -21.71 13.55 -6.43
N ALA A 389 -20.45 13.46 -5.99
CA ALA A 389 -19.50 14.57 -6.06
C ALA A 389 -19.07 14.86 -7.50
N ALA A 390 -18.90 13.84 -8.33
CA ALA A 390 -18.65 14.00 -9.76
C ALA A 390 -19.83 14.69 -10.45
N ALA A 391 -21.06 14.27 -10.14
CA ALA A 391 -22.27 14.92 -10.65
C ALA A 391 -22.37 16.39 -10.19
N ALA A 392 -22.08 16.69 -8.92
CA ALA A 392 -22.10 18.06 -8.41
C ALA A 392 -21.06 18.98 -9.08
N ARG A 393 -19.90 18.43 -9.47
CA ARG A 393 -18.88 19.19 -10.23
C ARG A 393 -19.28 19.42 -11.70
N ALA A 394 -19.95 18.45 -12.32
CA ALA A 394 -20.37 18.53 -13.71
C ALA A 394 -21.70 19.29 -13.90
N GLY A 395 -22.54 19.27 -12.88
CA GLY A 395 -23.89 19.80 -12.91
C GLY A 395 -23.92 21.32 -12.98
N VAL A 396 -24.65 21.82 -13.97
CA VAL A 396 -25.02 23.24 -14.03
C VAL A 396 -26.41 23.44 -13.43
N ALA A 397 -26.71 24.64 -12.91
CA ALA A 397 -28.04 24.96 -12.37
C ALA A 397 -29.15 24.61 -13.39
N GLY A 398 -30.00 23.66 -13.03
CA GLY A 398 -31.03 23.09 -13.88
C GLY A 398 -32.26 22.64 -13.09
N ASP A 399 -33.19 21.98 -13.77
CA ASP A 399 -34.32 21.31 -13.15
C ASP A 399 -33.95 19.86 -12.74
N LEU A 400 -34.81 19.22 -11.93
CA LEU A 400 -34.58 17.86 -11.45
C LEU A 400 -34.34 16.82 -12.59
N PRO A 401 -35.04 16.85 -13.75
CA PRO A 401 -34.71 15.99 -14.89
C PRO A 401 -33.29 16.19 -15.41
N ALA A 402 -32.83 17.43 -15.58
CA ALA A 402 -31.47 17.72 -16.05
C ALA A 402 -30.43 17.24 -15.03
N ASP A 403 -30.66 17.51 -13.74
CA ASP A 403 -29.77 17.09 -12.66
C ASP A 403 -29.67 15.56 -12.55
N LEU A 404 -30.79 14.84 -12.68
CA LEU A 404 -30.79 13.38 -12.65
C LEU A 404 -30.07 12.77 -13.84
N ARG A 405 -30.11 13.41 -15.01
CA ARG A 405 -29.31 12.97 -16.16
C ARG A 405 -27.82 13.13 -15.90
N VAL A 406 -27.39 14.28 -15.36
CA VAL A 406 -25.99 14.50 -14.97
C VAL A 406 -25.55 13.48 -13.91
N LEU A 407 -26.42 13.20 -12.94
CA LEU A 407 -26.16 12.17 -11.92
C LEU A 407 -26.04 10.77 -12.53
N ALA A 408 -26.92 10.41 -13.45
CA ALA A 408 -26.86 9.14 -14.16
C ALA A 408 -25.55 9.00 -14.96
N ASP A 409 -25.18 10.02 -15.73
CA ASP A 409 -23.95 10.05 -16.53
C ASP A 409 -22.71 9.92 -15.62
N ALA A 410 -22.68 10.65 -14.49
CA ALA A 410 -21.59 10.54 -13.51
C ALA A 410 -21.44 9.12 -12.94
N PHE A 411 -22.55 8.44 -12.62
CA PHE A 411 -22.53 7.08 -12.11
C PHE A 411 -22.15 6.04 -13.18
N LEU A 412 -22.53 6.25 -14.43
CA LEU A 412 -22.19 5.36 -15.56
C LEU A 412 -20.73 5.52 -16.00
N ASP A 413 -20.20 6.76 -15.97
CA ASP A 413 -18.90 7.08 -16.57
C ASP A 413 -17.76 7.16 -15.55
N SER A 414 -18.06 7.45 -14.28
CA SER A 414 -17.05 7.78 -13.26
C SER A 414 -17.07 6.90 -12.01
N VAL A 415 -18.06 6.01 -11.84
CA VAL A 415 -18.11 5.09 -10.70
C VAL A 415 -17.91 3.66 -11.18
N GLY A 416 -16.82 3.03 -10.72
CA GLY A 416 -16.47 1.66 -11.08
C GLY A 416 -17.29 0.59 -10.34
N GLY A 417 -16.91 -0.67 -10.52
CA GLY A 417 -17.57 -1.80 -9.86
C GLY A 417 -18.96 -2.11 -10.43
N SER A 418 -19.74 -2.89 -9.68
CA SER A 418 -21.12 -3.23 -10.08
C SER A 418 -22.14 -2.19 -9.63
N SER A 419 -21.89 -1.45 -8.55
CA SER A 419 -22.82 -0.46 -8.00
C SER A 419 -22.96 0.77 -8.90
N GLY A 420 -21.87 1.31 -9.44
CA GLY A 420 -21.87 2.48 -10.32
C GLY A 420 -22.83 2.34 -11.51
N PRO A 421 -22.62 1.35 -12.39
CA PRO A 421 -23.49 1.12 -13.54
C PRO A 421 -24.95 0.84 -13.16
N LEU A 422 -25.21 0.06 -12.11
CA LEU A 422 -26.58 -0.30 -11.73
C LEU A 422 -27.36 0.90 -11.17
N PHE A 423 -26.75 1.73 -10.32
CA PHE A 423 -27.36 2.99 -9.87
C PHE A 423 -27.55 3.95 -11.04
N GLY A 424 -26.56 4.05 -11.93
CA GLY A 424 -26.63 4.84 -13.15
C GLY A 424 -27.79 4.43 -14.07
N LEU A 425 -28.07 3.13 -14.21
CA LEU A 425 -29.23 2.63 -14.96
C LEU A 425 -30.56 3.10 -14.35
N VAL A 426 -30.74 2.94 -13.04
CA VAL A 426 -31.96 3.38 -12.33
C VAL A 426 -32.17 4.89 -12.52
N LEU A 427 -31.12 5.67 -12.31
CA LEU A 427 -31.14 7.13 -12.46
C LEU A 427 -31.45 7.56 -13.90
N ARG A 428 -30.88 6.89 -14.91
CA ARG A 428 -31.13 7.18 -16.32
C ARG A 428 -32.60 6.96 -16.70
N HIS A 429 -33.21 5.88 -16.21
CA HIS A 429 -34.62 5.61 -16.44
C HIS A 429 -35.54 6.58 -15.68
N ALA A 430 -35.18 6.95 -14.45
CA ALA A 430 -35.86 8.00 -13.70
C ALA A 430 -35.82 9.37 -14.41
N ALA A 431 -34.64 9.78 -14.89
CA ALA A 431 -34.45 11.02 -15.64
C ALA A 431 -35.28 11.03 -16.95
N ALA A 432 -35.26 9.91 -17.69
CA ALA A 432 -36.02 9.77 -18.93
C ALA A 432 -37.54 9.87 -18.71
N ALA A 433 -38.07 9.26 -17.65
CA ALA A 433 -39.49 9.32 -17.34
C ALA A 433 -39.92 10.73 -16.91
N LEU A 434 -39.12 11.41 -16.08
CA LEU A 434 -39.37 12.80 -15.67
C LEU A 434 -39.34 13.78 -16.85
N ALA A 435 -38.43 13.58 -17.82
CA ALA A 435 -38.38 14.39 -19.03
C ALA A 435 -39.60 14.19 -19.95
N GLN A 436 -40.26 13.03 -19.87
CA GLN A 436 -41.46 12.71 -20.65
C GLN A 436 -42.75 13.24 -20.01
N ASP A 437 -42.84 13.25 -18.67
CA ASP A 437 -44.06 13.58 -17.92
C ASP A 437 -43.74 14.40 -16.66
N GLY A 438 -43.37 15.67 -16.87
CA GLY A 438 -42.98 16.59 -15.80
C GLY A 438 -44.14 17.17 -14.98
N ASP A 439 -45.39 16.94 -15.38
CA ASP A 439 -46.58 17.50 -14.73
C ASP A 439 -46.91 16.79 -13.40
N ASP A 440 -46.51 15.51 -13.26
CA ASP A 440 -46.59 14.75 -12.00
C ASP A 440 -45.23 14.04 -11.75
N PRO A 441 -44.24 14.75 -11.17
CA PRO A 441 -42.90 14.21 -10.97
C PRO A 441 -42.87 12.94 -10.10
N ALA A 442 -43.77 12.83 -9.12
CA ALA A 442 -43.86 11.65 -8.26
C ALA A 442 -44.32 10.42 -9.04
N ARG A 443 -45.28 10.59 -9.97
CA ARG A 443 -45.73 9.51 -10.87
C ARG A 443 -44.65 9.14 -11.88
N ALA A 444 -44.03 10.12 -12.52
CA ALA A 444 -42.99 9.89 -13.51
C ALA A 444 -41.79 9.14 -12.91
N LEU A 445 -41.38 9.50 -11.68
CA LEU A 445 -40.34 8.75 -10.98
C LEU A 445 -40.77 7.30 -10.68
N ALA A 446 -42.00 7.04 -10.25
CA ALA A 446 -42.46 5.67 -10.03
C ALA A 446 -42.41 4.81 -11.30
N ASP A 447 -42.76 5.38 -12.45
CA ASP A 447 -42.65 4.71 -13.75
C ASP A 447 -41.18 4.50 -14.15
N GLY A 448 -40.33 5.49 -13.94
CA GLY A 448 -38.89 5.41 -14.19
C GLY A 448 -38.18 4.37 -13.31
N LEU A 449 -38.54 4.26 -12.02
CA LEU A 449 -38.00 3.25 -11.11
C LEU A 449 -38.38 1.83 -11.52
N ARG A 450 -39.61 1.64 -12.03
CA ARG A 450 -40.04 0.34 -12.58
C ARG A 450 -39.24 -0.04 -13.83
N ALA A 451 -39.03 0.89 -14.75
CA ALA A 451 -38.16 0.66 -15.91
C ALA A 451 -36.70 0.41 -15.49
N GLY A 452 -36.20 1.13 -14.48
CA GLY A 452 -34.89 0.93 -13.88
C GLY A 452 -34.74 -0.45 -13.24
N LEU A 453 -35.78 -0.95 -12.56
CA LEU A 453 -35.81 -2.30 -11.98
C LEU A 453 -35.61 -3.37 -13.05
N ASP A 454 -36.35 -3.27 -14.14
CA ASP A 454 -36.24 -4.23 -15.26
C ASP A 454 -34.86 -4.16 -15.90
N ALA A 455 -34.31 -2.94 -16.10
CA ALA A 455 -32.98 -2.75 -16.66
C ALA A 455 -31.86 -3.31 -15.76
N VAL A 456 -31.96 -3.13 -14.43
CA VAL A 456 -30.98 -3.68 -13.47
C VAL A 456 -31.07 -5.20 -13.43
N ARG A 457 -32.27 -5.79 -13.49
CA ARG A 457 -32.44 -7.26 -13.56
C ARG A 457 -31.80 -7.82 -14.83
N GLU A 458 -32.04 -7.19 -15.97
CA GLU A 458 -31.46 -7.61 -17.25
C GLU A 458 -29.93 -7.51 -17.24
N ALA A 459 -29.38 -6.41 -16.74
CA ALA A 459 -27.94 -6.18 -16.70
C ALA A 459 -27.21 -7.03 -15.64
N GLY A 460 -27.79 -7.16 -14.45
CA GLY A 460 -27.16 -7.79 -13.27
C GLY A 460 -27.52 -9.25 -13.04
N GLY A 461 -28.59 -9.76 -13.66
CA GLY A 461 -29.06 -11.15 -13.49
C GLY A 461 -29.46 -11.52 -12.05
N ALA A 462 -29.74 -10.50 -11.22
CA ALA A 462 -30.20 -10.63 -9.86
C ALA A 462 -31.73 -10.52 -9.79
N GLU A 463 -32.31 -11.12 -8.76
CA GLU A 463 -33.73 -11.05 -8.45
C GLU A 463 -33.97 -10.46 -7.07
N ILE A 464 -35.21 -10.01 -6.82
CA ILE A 464 -35.66 -9.70 -5.46
C ILE A 464 -35.53 -10.98 -4.62
N GLY A 465 -34.89 -10.86 -3.47
CA GLY A 465 -34.50 -11.97 -2.60
C GLY A 465 -33.03 -12.38 -2.75
N ASP A 466 -32.28 -11.82 -3.71
CA ASP A 466 -30.85 -12.16 -3.91
C ASP A 466 -29.89 -11.42 -2.99
N ARG A 467 -30.41 -10.50 -2.16
CA ARG A 467 -29.65 -9.60 -1.30
C ARG A 467 -28.81 -8.63 -2.13
N THR A 468 -29.50 -7.68 -2.75
CA THR A 468 -28.90 -6.64 -3.59
C THR A 468 -29.74 -5.35 -3.50
N LEU A 469 -29.34 -4.30 -4.23
CA LEU A 469 -30.15 -3.09 -4.38
C LEU A 469 -31.59 -3.34 -4.88
N LEU A 470 -31.84 -4.47 -5.55
CA LEU A 470 -33.19 -4.87 -5.99
C LEU A 470 -34.17 -5.09 -4.84
N ASP A 471 -33.67 -5.47 -3.67
CA ASP A 471 -34.49 -5.69 -2.48
C ASP A 471 -35.06 -4.38 -1.91
N ALA A 472 -34.47 -3.23 -2.25
CA ALA A 472 -35.05 -1.92 -2.00
C ALA A 472 -35.86 -1.43 -3.22
N LEU A 473 -35.34 -1.59 -4.44
CA LEU A 473 -35.98 -1.08 -5.67
C LEU A 473 -37.34 -1.72 -5.95
N GLY A 474 -37.43 -3.04 -5.77
CA GLY A 474 -38.63 -3.83 -6.00
C GLY A 474 -39.81 -3.34 -5.16
N PRO A 475 -39.69 -3.33 -3.82
CA PRO A 475 -40.73 -2.81 -2.91
C PRO A 475 -41.09 -1.32 -3.12
N ALA A 476 -40.13 -0.49 -3.55
CA ALA A 476 -40.41 0.91 -3.91
C ALA A 476 -41.17 1.05 -5.23
N SER A 477 -41.13 0.02 -6.10
CA SER A 477 -41.80 0.02 -7.40
C SER A 477 -43.15 -0.70 -7.37
N TYR A 478 -43.35 -1.65 -6.44
CA TYR A 478 -44.55 -2.50 -6.36
C TYR A 478 -45.08 -2.64 -4.92
N ASP A 479 -46.41 -2.69 -4.76
CA ASP A 479 -47.12 -3.13 -3.54
C ASP A 479 -47.98 -4.35 -3.87
N LYS A 480 -47.71 -5.50 -3.25
CA LYS A 480 -48.45 -6.78 -3.46
C LYS A 480 -48.70 -7.07 -4.94
N ASP A 481 -47.63 -7.07 -5.73
CA ASP A 481 -47.59 -7.31 -7.18
C ASP A 481 -48.34 -6.26 -8.04
N ARG A 482 -48.76 -5.13 -7.46
CA ARG A 482 -49.33 -4.00 -8.20
C ARG A 482 -48.31 -2.87 -8.30
N PRO A 483 -48.11 -2.27 -9.49
CA PRO A 483 -47.24 -1.12 -9.62
C PRO A 483 -47.68 0.01 -8.70
N ARG A 484 -46.73 0.58 -7.96
CA ARG A 484 -46.96 1.85 -7.25
C ARG A 484 -47.12 2.95 -8.28
N ARG A 485 -48.00 3.91 -7.98
CA ARG A 485 -48.34 5.01 -8.90
C ARG A 485 -47.52 6.26 -8.68
N HIS A 486 -46.92 6.41 -7.49
CA HIS A 486 -46.21 7.60 -7.05
C HIS A 486 -45.01 7.20 -6.18
N LEU A 487 -43.90 7.94 -6.29
CA LEU A 487 -42.80 7.90 -5.32
C LEU A 487 -43.19 8.72 -4.08
N ASP A 488 -44.03 8.12 -3.24
CA ASP A 488 -44.51 8.70 -1.99
C ASP A 488 -43.76 8.13 -0.77
N ALA A 489 -44.12 8.62 0.43
CA ALA A 489 -43.53 8.14 1.67
C ALA A 489 -43.73 6.62 1.89
N ALA A 490 -44.82 6.04 1.37
CA ALA A 490 -45.07 4.61 1.47
C ALA A 490 -44.15 3.80 0.53
N ALA A 491 -43.80 4.33 -0.65
CA ALA A 491 -42.81 3.74 -1.55
C ALA A 491 -41.41 3.76 -0.92
N VAL A 492 -40.99 4.89 -0.33
CA VAL A 492 -39.68 4.99 0.34
C VAL A 492 -39.62 4.11 1.60
N SER A 493 -40.68 4.09 2.41
CA SER A 493 -40.80 3.19 3.56
C SER A 493 -40.70 1.72 3.16
N ALA A 494 -41.30 1.33 2.03
CA ALA A 494 -41.18 -0.02 1.49
C ALA A 494 -39.74 -0.34 1.04
N ALA A 495 -39.02 0.62 0.45
CA ALA A 495 -37.60 0.44 0.11
C ALA A 495 -36.72 0.25 1.35
N LEU A 496 -36.94 1.05 2.40
CA LEU A 496 -36.22 0.94 3.68
C LEU A 496 -36.50 -0.40 4.37
N GLU A 497 -37.75 -0.85 4.37
CA GLU A 497 -38.13 -2.16 4.91
C GLU A 497 -37.57 -3.32 4.06
N GLY A 498 -37.56 -3.17 2.73
CA GLY A 498 -36.91 -4.10 1.83
C GLY A 498 -35.41 -4.23 2.11
N ALA A 499 -34.72 -3.10 2.25
CA ALA A 499 -33.33 -3.04 2.69
C ALA A 499 -33.14 -3.71 4.05
N ARG A 500 -34.01 -3.46 5.04
CA ARG A 500 -33.94 -4.10 6.37
C ARG A 500 -33.94 -5.62 6.25
N ARG A 501 -34.91 -6.19 5.51
CA ARG A 501 -35.10 -7.65 5.37
C ARG A 501 -33.91 -8.38 4.77
N THR A 502 -33.06 -7.68 4.04
CA THR A 502 -31.85 -8.29 3.48
C THR A 502 -30.89 -8.82 4.55
N SER A 503 -31.00 -8.39 5.81
CA SER A 503 -30.29 -8.98 6.95
C SER A 503 -30.54 -10.48 7.10
N ASP A 504 -31.73 -10.94 6.72
CA ASP A 504 -32.19 -12.31 6.89
C ASP A 504 -32.03 -13.14 5.60
N LEU A 505 -31.55 -12.51 4.53
CA LEU A 505 -31.39 -13.14 3.23
C LEU A 505 -29.97 -13.65 3.04
N ARG A 506 -29.87 -14.91 2.62
CA ARG A 506 -28.63 -15.46 2.12
C ARG A 506 -28.36 -14.91 0.72
N ALA A 507 -27.23 -14.24 0.56
CA ALA A 507 -26.85 -13.65 -0.72
C ALA A 507 -26.68 -14.73 -1.81
N ARG A 508 -27.30 -14.49 -2.96
CA ARG A 508 -27.17 -15.32 -4.17
C ARG A 508 -26.39 -14.62 -5.29
N ARG A 509 -26.18 -13.31 -5.15
CA ARG A 509 -25.47 -12.44 -6.09
C ARG A 509 -24.51 -11.50 -5.33
N GLY A 510 -23.65 -10.80 -6.08
CA GLY A 510 -22.66 -9.88 -5.52
C GLY A 510 -21.56 -10.58 -4.69
N ARG A 511 -20.69 -9.78 -4.07
CA ARG A 511 -19.57 -10.26 -3.24
C ARG A 511 -20.05 -11.04 -2.01
N ALA A 512 -21.20 -10.66 -1.45
CA ALA A 512 -21.79 -11.32 -0.28
C ALA A 512 -22.10 -12.81 -0.51
N SER A 513 -22.33 -13.22 -1.77
CA SER A 513 -22.62 -14.62 -2.11
C SER A 513 -21.48 -15.60 -1.75
N TYR A 514 -20.24 -15.13 -1.65
CA TYR A 514 -19.08 -15.94 -1.25
C TYR A 514 -19.00 -16.22 0.26
N LEU A 515 -19.73 -15.47 1.08
CA LEU A 515 -19.64 -15.53 2.54
C LEU A 515 -20.63 -16.53 3.18
N GLY A 516 -21.64 -16.97 2.43
CA GLY A 516 -22.71 -17.82 2.95
C GLY A 516 -23.41 -17.17 4.15
N ASP A 517 -23.56 -17.91 5.24
CA ASP A 517 -24.31 -17.45 6.41
C ASP A 517 -23.56 -16.35 7.20
N ARG A 518 -22.27 -16.13 6.92
CA ARG A 518 -21.48 -15.04 7.53
C ARG A 518 -21.94 -13.64 7.11
N ALA A 519 -22.69 -13.53 6.01
CA ALA A 519 -23.24 -12.25 5.62
C ALA A 519 -24.50 -11.90 6.45
N LEU A 520 -25.18 -12.85 7.09
CA LEU A 520 -26.47 -12.60 7.77
C LEU A 520 -26.34 -11.64 8.96
N GLY A 521 -27.47 -11.06 9.37
CA GLY A 521 -27.56 -10.18 10.53
C GLY A 521 -27.28 -8.71 10.24
N ARG A 522 -26.95 -8.34 8.99
CA ARG A 522 -26.77 -6.94 8.57
C ARG A 522 -27.42 -6.67 7.21
N PRO A 523 -28.09 -5.52 7.02
CA PRO A 523 -28.63 -5.13 5.73
C PRO A 523 -27.59 -5.12 4.60
N ASP A 524 -28.04 -5.32 3.37
CA ASP A 524 -27.27 -5.16 2.15
C ASP A 524 -26.96 -3.67 1.94
N PRO A 525 -25.69 -3.30 1.78
CA PRO A 525 -25.29 -1.91 1.64
C PRO A 525 -25.85 -1.31 0.34
N GLY A 526 -26.00 -2.09 -0.74
CA GLY A 526 -26.59 -1.64 -2.00
C GLY A 526 -28.06 -1.28 -1.85
N ALA A 527 -28.83 -2.09 -1.12
CA ALA A 527 -30.24 -1.82 -0.80
C ALA A 527 -30.39 -0.57 0.08
N VAL A 528 -29.54 -0.42 1.11
CA VAL A 528 -29.55 0.77 1.97
C VAL A 528 -29.18 2.04 1.19
N GLY A 529 -28.12 1.98 0.38
CA GLY A 529 -27.68 3.09 -0.46
C GLY A 529 -28.75 3.51 -1.47
N LEU A 530 -29.48 2.55 -2.04
CA LEU A 530 -30.60 2.85 -2.94
C LEU A 530 -31.77 3.48 -2.19
N ALA A 531 -32.13 2.97 -1.02
CA ALA A 531 -33.20 3.57 -0.21
C ALA A 531 -32.87 5.02 0.19
N ALA A 532 -31.60 5.32 0.49
CA ALA A 532 -31.13 6.69 0.73
C ALA A 532 -31.30 7.60 -0.50
N LEU A 533 -31.00 7.10 -1.69
CA LEU A 533 -31.22 7.83 -2.95
C LEU A 533 -32.71 8.09 -3.20
N LEU A 534 -33.56 7.09 -2.98
CA LEU A 534 -35.02 7.22 -3.14
C LEU A 534 -35.63 8.22 -2.17
N LEU A 535 -35.13 8.26 -0.93
CA LEU A 535 -35.51 9.29 0.05
C LEU A 535 -35.12 10.69 -0.43
N ALA A 536 -33.90 10.88 -0.96
CA ALA A 536 -33.47 12.17 -1.50
C ALA A 536 -34.33 12.61 -2.70
N LEU A 537 -34.72 11.68 -3.57
CA LEU A 537 -35.65 11.94 -4.69
C LEU A 537 -37.04 12.33 -4.20
N HIS A 538 -37.57 11.64 -3.19
CA HIS A 538 -38.86 11.96 -2.60
C HIS A 538 -38.88 13.38 -2.03
N GLU A 539 -37.87 13.74 -1.22
CA GLU A 539 -37.74 15.09 -0.63
C GLU A 539 -37.59 16.18 -1.69
N ALA A 540 -36.92 15.87 -2.82
CA ALA A 540 -36.79 16.79 -3.94
C ALA A 540 -38.14 17.10 -4.61
N VAL A 541 -39.00 16.10 -4.72
CA VAL A 541 -40.33 16.23 -5.36
C VAL A 541 -41.34 16.88 -4.44
N THR A 542 -41.31 16.56 -3.14
CA THR A 542 -42.24 17.14 -2.16
C THR A 542 -41.81 18.54 -1.70
N GLY A 543 -40.52 18.88 -1.84
CA GLY A 543 -39.94 20.12 -1.35
C GLY A 543 -39.85 20.17 0.18
N ALA A 544 -39.98 19.04 0.87
CA ALA A 544 -39.97 18.95 2.32
C ALA A 544 -39.16 17.72 2.79
N GLU A 545 -38.42 17.90 3.88
CA GLU A 545 -37.70 16.81 4.54
C GLU A 545 -38.68 15.87 5.26
N ASP A 546 -38.42 14.56 5.18
CA ASP A 546 -39.20 13.56 5.92
C ASP A 546 -38.38 13.00 7.09
N ALA A 547 -38.58 13.60 8.27
CA ALA A 547 -37.85 13.24 9.48
C ALA A 547 -38.07 11.78 9.91
N ALA A 548 -39.24 11.20 9.63
CA ALA A 548 -39.54 9.82 9.99
C ALA A 548 -38.75 8.84 9.10
N LEU A 549 -38.75 9.07 7.79
CA LEU A 549 -37.98 8.25 6.84
C LEU A 549 -36.47 8.40 7.03
N ARG A 550 -35.99 9.60 7.40
CA ARG A 550 -34.58 9.80 7.78
C ARG A 550 -34.20 9.00 9.02
N ALA A 551 -35.04 9.02 10.06
CA ALA A 551 -34.80 8.23 11.27
C ALA A 551 -34.78 6.71 10.98
N ASP A 552 -35.63 6.23 10.08
CA ASP A 552 -35.63 4.83 9.64
C ASP A 552 -34.35 4.46 8.88
N LEU A 553 -33.87 5.33 7.98
CA LEU A 553 -32.59 5.14 7.28
C LEU A 553 -31.41 5.13 8.27
N ASP A 554 -31.39 6.07 9.21
CA ASP A 554 -30.36 6.11 10.26
C ASP A 554 -30.37 4.81 11.07
N GLY A 555 -31.54 4.22 11.33
CA GLY A 555 -31.67 2.93 11.99
C GLY A 555 -31.01 1.77 11.25
N LEU A 556 -30.96 1.80 9.91
CA LEU A 556 -30.27 0.79 9.10
C LEU A 556 -28.74 0.95 9.08
N LEU A 557 -28.27 2.16 9.41
CA LEU A 557 -26.85 2.54 9.37
C LEU A 557 -26.18 2.50 10.75
N ARG A 558 -26.96 2.35 11.83
CA ARG A 558 -26.45 2.18 13.20
C ARG A 558 -25.97 0.75 13.41
N GLU A 559 -24.92 0.60 14.21
CA GLU A 559 -24.51 -0.70 14.75
C GLU A 559 -25.46 -1.10 15.89
N GLU A 560 -25.88 -2.37 15.92
CA GLU A 560 -26.24 -3.03 17.18
C GLU A 560 -24.99 -3.55 17.89
#